data_AF-A0A1G8IMQ7-F1
#
_entry.id   AF-A0A1G8IMQ7-F1
#
_cell.length_a   1.000
_cell.length_b   1.000
_cell.length_c   1.000
_cell.angle_alpha   90.00
_cell.angle_beta   90.00
_cell.angle_gamma   90.00
#
_symmetry.space_group_name_H-M   'P 1'
#
loop_
_entity.id
_entity.type
_entity.pdbx_description
1 polymer ?
#
loop_
_entity_poly.entity_id
_entity_poly.type
_entity_poly.pdbx_seq_one_letter_code
_entity_poly.pdbx_strand_id
1 'polypeptide(L)' 'MSRTEKYEIAWERYLTSCHRHGVEAALDFIEFVKRLSPEQIDLMLQ' A
#
# COMPACT_ATOMS: atom_id res chain seq x y z
N MET A 1 -5.92 1.50 15.20
CA MET A 1 -6.27 1.25 13.79
C MET A 1 -6.64 -0.22 13.64
N SER A 2 -7.78 -0.48 13.02
CA SER A 2 -8.20 -1.78 12.53
C SER A 2 -7.25 -2.28 11.43
N ARG A 3 -7.36 -3.57 11.11
CA ARG A 3 -6.61 -4.16 9.99
C ARG A 3 -6.95 -3.47 8.68
N THR A 4 -8.22 -3.23 8.40
CA THR A 4 -8.66 -2.58 7.15
C THR A 4 -8.04 -1.19 6.99
N GLU A 5 -8.10 -0.35 8.04
CA GLU A 5 -7.51 1.00 8.01
C GLU A 5 -6.01 0.99 7.73
N LYS A 6 -5.26 0.00 8.25
CA LYS A 6 -3.82 -0.13 7.96
C LYS A 6 -3.54 -0.35 6.47
N TYR A 7 -4.33 -1.21 5.82
CA TYR A 7 -4.12 -1.54 4.42
C TYR A 7 -4.54 -0.39 3.51
N GLU A 8 -5.61 0.34 3.86
CA GLU A 8 -6.04 1.54 3.15
C GLU A 8 -4.95 2.63 3.19
N ILE A 9 -4.36 2.91 4.36
CA ILE A 9 -3.28 3.89 4.47
C ILE A 9 -2.02 3.44 3.72
N ALA A 10 -1.65 2.15 3.82
CA ALA A 10 -0.50 1.62 3.09
C ALA A 10 -0.70 1.71 1.57
N TRP A 11 -1.93 1.49 1.10
CA TRP A 11 -2.33 1.65 -0.29
C TRP A 11 -2.20 3.11 -0.76
N GLU A 12 -2.69 4.07 0.02
CA GLU A 12 -2.52 5.50 -0.31
C GLU A 12 -1.04 5.91 -0.37
N ARG A 13 -0.21 5.40 0.54
CA ARG A 13 1.25 5.64 0.51
C ARG A 13 1.90 5.04 -0.74
N TYR A 14 1.48 3.85 -1.16
CA TYR A 14 1.93 3.24 -2.42
C TYR A 14 1.57 4.12 -3.62
N LEU A 15 0.30 4.52 -3.75
CA LEU A 15 -0.17 5.37 -4.85
C LEU A 15 0.56 6.73 -4.87
N THR A 16 0.73 7.34 -3.71
CA THR A 16 1.46 8.61 -3.56
C THR A 16 2.92 8.45 -3.99
N SER A 17 3.57 7.34 -3.63
CA SER A 17 4.94 7.05 -4.05
C SER A 17 5.04 6.83 -5.56
N CYS A 18 4.12 6.08 -6.16
CA CYS A 18 4.02 5.90 -7.61
C CYS A 18 3.91 7.26 -8.31
N HIS A 19 2.96 8.10 -7.89
CA HIS A 19 2.78 9.44 -8.45
C HIS A 19 4.03 10.32 -8.32
N ARG A 20 4.67 10.33 -7.14
CA ARG A 20 5.87 11.15 -6.87
C ARG A 20 7.05 10.78 -7.78
N HIS A 21 7.17 9.52 -8.17
CA HIS A 21 8.24 9.05 -9.04
C HIS A 21 7.82 8.95 -10.52
N GLY A 22 6.61 9.41 -10.87
CA GLY A 22 6.09 9.35 -12.25
C GLY A 22 5.86 7.92 -12.74
N VAL A 23 5.68 6.96 -11.82
CA VAL A 23 5.41 5.56 -12.12
C VAL A 23 3.90 5.33 -12.08
N GLU A 24 3.37 4.66 -13.09
CA GLU A 24 1.97 4.23 -13.08
C GLU A 24 1.77 3.10 -12.06
N ALA A 25 0.72 3.21 -11.24
CA ALA A 25 0.39 2.17 -10.27
C ALA A 25 -0.08 0.91 -11.00
N ALA A 26 0.79 -0.11 -11.04
CA ALA A 26 0.57 -1.33 -11.83
C ALA A 26 -0.29 -2.40 -11.12
N LEU A 27 -0.79 -2.13 -9.92
CA LEU A 27 -1.57 -3.06 -9.10
C LEU A 27 -2.89 -2.42 -8.76
N ASP A 28 -3.96 -3.20 -8.65
CA ASP A 28 -5.15 -2.78 -7.92
C ASP A 28 -5.00 -3.04 -6.41
N PHE A 29 -5.97 -2.56 -5.60
CA PHE A 29 -5.93 -2.71 -4.15
C PHE A 29 -5.88 -4.18 -3.69
N ILE A 30 -6.63 -5.07 -4.36
CA ILE A 30 -6.70 -6.48 -3.97
C ILE A 30 -5.38 -7.18 -4.29
N GLU A 31 -4.77 -6.89 -5.44
CA GLU A 31 -3.46 -7.40 -5.82
C GLU A 31 -2.36 -6.88 -4.89
N PHE A 32 -2.40 -5.60 -4.52
CA PHE A 32 -1.50 -5.01 -3.54
C PHE A 32 -1.57 -5.75 -2.19
N VAL A 33 -2.78 -5.93 -1.64
CA VAL A 33 -3.02 -6.65 -0.38
C VAL A 33 -2.51 -8.08 -0.45
N LYS A 34 -2.71 -8.78 -1.58
CA LYS A 34 -2.27 -10.18 -1.74
C LYS A 34 -0.76 -10.35 -1.86
N ARG A 35 -0.05 -9.33 -2.36
CA ARG A 35 1.41 -9.38 -2.58
C ARG A 35 2.22 -9.04 -1.35
N LEU A 36 1.61 -8.43 -0.34
CA LEU A 36 2.31 -7.97 0.86
C LEU A 36 1.90 -8.79 2.09
N SER A 37 2.89 -9.17 2.90
CA SER A 37 2.63 -9.72 4.21
C SER A 37 2.17 -8.62 5.18
N PRO A 38 1.46 -8.96 6.27
CA PRO A 38 1.08 -7.99 7.30
C PRO A 38 2.27 -7.18 7.85
N GLU A 39 3.44 -7.81 7.99
CA GLU A 39 4.66 -7.15 8.46
C GLU A 39 5.18 -6.12 7.45
N GLN A 40 5.06 -6.40 6.14
CA GLN A 40 5.43 -5.44 5.10
C GLN A 40 4.49 -4.24 5.09
N ILE A 41 3.18 -4.46 5.33
CA ILE A 41 2.21 -3.37 5.51
C ILE A 41 2.60 -2.51 6.71
N ASP A 42 2.96 -3.11 7.84
CA ASP A 42 3.38 -2.37 9.04
C ASP A 42 4.66 -1.55 8.79
N LEU A 43 5.64 -2.08 8.04
CA LEU A 43 6.84 -1.34 7.64
C LEU A 43 6.52 -0.12 6.77
N MET A 44 5.51 -0.23 5.90
CA MET A 44 5.06 0.90 5.08
C MET A 44 4.39 2.01 5.88
N LEU A 45 3.96 1.75 7.12
CA LEU A 45 3.25 2.72 7.98
C LEU A 45 4.15 3.45 8.98
N GLN A 46 5.39 3.01 9.16
CA GLN A 46 6.43 3.72 9.93
C GLN A 46 6.79 5.06 9.28
#